data_AF-A0AAW5PCT5-F1
#
_entry.id   AF-A0AAW5PCT5-F1
#
_cell.length_a   1.000
_cell.length_b   1.000
_cell.length_c   1.000
_cell.angle_alpha   90.00
_cell.angle_beta   90.00
_cell.angle_gamma   90.00
#
_symmetry.space_group_name_H-M   'P 1'
#
loop_
_entity.id
_entity.type
_entity.pdbx_description
1 polymer ?
#
loop_
_entity_poly.entity_id
_entity_poly.type
_entity_poly.pdbx_seq_one_letter_code
_entity_poly.pdbx_strand_id
1 'polypeptide(L)'
;MLDLPLVSHVLPAALALLAYVGAGLGYVLTAPEGGGSSGPRLCCAALEHYLDTHTVSAPVEHALRRGTVAVGMTRRQVILLRGVPRAYASEGKRPLLIYDAEDTATPSWLHVRFEDGRVASVRRVPAAGVPA
;
A
#
# COMPACT_ATOMS: atom_id res chain seq x y z
N MET A 1 -37.28 44.59 17.68
CA MET A 1 -36.65 44.37 16.36
C MET A 1 -35.52 43.39 16.61
N LEU A 2 -35.57 42.21 15.96
CA LEU A 2 -34.62 41.11 16.20
C LEU A 2 -33.26 41.48 15.60
N ASP A 3 -32.29 41.74 16.46
CA ASP A 3 -30.88 41.89 16.12
C ASP A 3 -30.34 40.57 15.53
N LEU A 4 -30.08 40.57 14.22
CA LEU A 4 -29.43 39.47 13.51
C LEU A 4 -28.22 39.96 12.68
N PRO A 5 -27.14 40.46 13.31
CA PRO A 5 -25.85 40.59 12.61
C PRO A 5 -24.94 39.36 12.82
N LEU A 6 -25.32 38.39 13.68
CA LEU A 6 -24.45 37.27 14.06
C LEU A 6 -24.49 36.07 13.09
N VAL A 7 -25.54 35.96 12.28
CA VAL A 7 -25.76 34.81 11.38
C VAL A 7 -24.90 34.90 10.11
N SER A 8 -24.48 36.10 9.71
CA SER A 8 -23.79 36.33 8.44
C SER A 8 -22.32 35.91 8.43
N HIS A 9 -21.67 35.79 9.60
CA HIS A 9 -20.25 35.44 9.70
C HIS A 9 -20.00 33.94 9.90
N VAL A 10 -21.02 33.21 10.38
CA VAL A 10 -20.93 31.75 10.57
C VAL A 10 -21.32 31.00 9.31
N LEU A 11 -22.09 31.65 8.41
CA LEU A 11 -22.56 31.06 7.16
C LEU A 11 -21.42 30.50 6.27
N PRO A 12 -20.30 31.22 6.04
CA PRO A 12 -19.21 30.73 5.21
C PRO A 12 -18.49 29.54 5.85
N ALA A 13 -18.30 29.57 7.18
CA ALA A 13 -17.65 28.50 7.92
C ALA A 13 -18.52 27.23 7.98
N ALA A 14 -19.84 27.40 8.15
CA ALA A 14 -20.81 26.31 8.10
C ALA A 14 -20.90 25.69 6.70
N LEU A 15 -20.88 26.50 5.64
CA LEU A 15 -20.83 26.02 4.26
C LEU A 15 -19.52 25.31 3.93
N ALA A 16 -18.39 25.80 4.43
CA ALA A 16 -17.09 25.12 4.26
C ALA A 16 -17.06 23.78 5.00
N LEU A 17 -17.62 23.72 6.21
CA LEU A 17 -17.78 22.47 6.96
C LEU A 17 -18.72 21.50 6.25
N LEU A 18 -19.85 21.96 5.71
CA LEU A 18 -20.76 21.12 4.92
C LEU A 18 -20.15 20.66 3.60
N ALA A 19 -19.33 21.48 2.94
CA ALA A 19 -18.60 21.09 1.74
C ALA A 19 -17.49 20.07 2.07
N TYR A 20 -16.79 20.23 3.19
CA TYR A 20 -15.77 19.29 3.65
C TYR A 20 -16.40 17.96 4.08
N VAL A 21 -17.49 18.00 4.86
CA VAL A 21 -18.24 16.81 5.27
C VAL A 21 -18.91 16.16 4.07
N GLY A 22 -19.47 16.93 3.14
CA GLY A 22 -20.08 16.44 1.90
C GLY A 22 -19.06 15.82 0.94
N ALA A 23 -17.85 16.39 0.83
CA ALA A 23 -16.75 15.79 0.09
C ALA A 23 -16.25 14.50 0.76
N GLY A 24 -16.17 14.48 2.09
CA GLY A 24 -15.86 13.27 2.86
C GLY A 24 -16.94 12.19 2.74
N LEU A 25 -18.22 12.57 2.77
CA LEU A 25 -19.36 11.66 2.60
C LEU A 25 -19.47 11.16 1.17
N GLY A 26 -19.17 12.02 0.17
CA GLY A 26 -19.04 11.62 -1.22
C GLY A 26 -17.94 10.57 -1.40
N TYR A 27 -16.82 10.71 -0.69
CA TYR A 27 -15.73 9.73 -0.68
C TYR A 27 -16.11 8.43 0.04
N VAL A 28 -16.94 8.48 1.08
CA VAL A 28 -17.46 7.29 1.79
C VAL A 28 -18.59 6.60 1.01
N LEU A 29 -19.42 7.33 0.26
CA LEU A 29 -20.50 6.78 -0.57
C LEU A 29 -20.02 6.30 -1.95
N THR A 30 -18.91 6.85 -2.46
CA THR A 30 -18.23 6.36 -3.66
C THR A 30 -17.05 5.44 -3.34
N ALA A 31 -16.67 5.31 -2.06
CA ALA A 31 -15.95 4.14 -1.62
C ALA A 31 -16.89 2.96 -1.92
N PRO A 32 -16.51 2.05 -2.83
CA PRO A 32 -17.31 0.85 -3.02
C PRO A 32 -17.46 0.23 -1.64
N GLU A 33 -18.67 -0.23 -1.32
CA GLU A 33 -18.89 -1.12 -0.17
C GLU A 33 -18.08 -2.40 -0.41
N GLY A 34 -16.78 -2.30 -0.15
CA GLY A 34 -15.80 -3.34 -0.25
C GLY A 34 -15.69 -3.93 1.13
N GLY A 35 -16.72 -4.70 1.51
CA GLY A 35 -16.57 -5.71 2.55
C GLY A 35 -15.26 -6.46 2.31
N GLY A 36 -14.53 -6.66 3.41
CA GLY A 36 -13.19 -7.23 3.48
C GLY A 36 -12.79 -8.13 2.31
N SER A 37 -12.16 -7.54 1.31
CA SER A 37 -11.34 -8.24 0.32
C SER A 37 -10.59 -7.16 -0.47
N SER A 38 -9.41 -6.81 0.00
CA SER A 38 -8.41 -6.08 -0.79
C SER A 38 -7.98 -6.98 -1.96
N GLY A 39 -8.84 -7.09 -2.97
CA GLY A 39 -8.67 -7.88 -4.18
C GLY A 39 -7.95 -7.11 -5.29
N PRO A 40 -7.42 -7.80 -6.31
CA PRO A 40 -6.18 -7.45 -7.03
C PRO A 40 -6.23 -6.21 -7.95
N ARG A 41 -7.39 -5.60 -8.16
CA ARG A 41 -7.63 -4.71 -9.32
C ARG A 41 -7.02 -3.32 -9.20
N LEU A 42 -6.98 -2.72 -8.01
CA LEU A 42 -6.34 -1.41 -7.80
C LEU A 42 -4.81 -1.49 -7.86
N CYS A 43 -4.23 -2.62 -7.45
CA CYS A 43 -2.80 -2.89 -7.60
C CYS A 43 -2.41 -3.04 -9.07
N CYS A 44 -3.27 -3.65 -9.90
CA CYS A 44 -3.02 -3.77 -11.35
C CYS A 44 -2.97 -2.41 -12.05
N ALA A 45 -3.90 -1.48 -11.81
CA ALA A 45 -3.92 -0.19 -12.49
C ALA A 45 -2.73 0.71 -12.11
N ALA A 46 -2.36 0.76 -10.83
CA ALA A 46 -1.19 1.51 -10.37
C ALA A 46 0.12 0.90 -10.89
N LEU A 47 0.17 -0.43 -11.03
CA LEU A 47 1.31 -1.13 -11.60
C LEU A 47 1.45 -0.87 -13.11
N GLU A 48 0.37 -0.95 -13.87
CA GLU A 48 0.35 -0.63 -15.30
C GLU A 48 0.84 0.80 -15.54
N HIS A 49 0.28 1.78 -14.81
CA HIS A 49 0.72 3.17 -14.91
C HIS A 49 2.20 3.36 -14.54
N TYR A 50 2.70 2.61 -13.54
CA TYR A 50 4.11 2.65 -13.18
C TYR A 50 5.01 2.13 -14.30
N LEU A 51 4.63 1.01 -14.93
CA LEU A 51 5.39 0.43 -16.05
C LEU A 51 5.36 1.33 -17.29
N ASP A 52 4.26 2.03 -17.54
CA ASP A 52 4.15 2.98 -18.66
C ASP A 52 5.01 4.24 -18.47
N THR A 53 5.21 4.66 -17.22
CA THR A 53 5.89 5.93 -16.90
C THR A 53 7.36 5.77 -16.52
N HIS A 54 7.83 4.56 -16.20
CA HIS A 54 9.19 4.33 -15.71
C HIS A 54 9.92 3.27 -16.53
N THR A 55 11.15 3.58 -16.94
CA THR A 55 12.04 2.58 -17.53
C THR A 55 12.55 1.64 -16.43
N VAL A 56 12.21 0.36 -16.55
CA VAL A 56 12.68 -0.72 -15.68
C VAL A 56 13.43 -1.77 -16.50
N SER A 57 14.30 -2.54 -15.85
CA SER A 57 14.96 -3.66 -16.55
C SER A 57 13.95 -4.76 -16.83
N ALA A 58 14.09 -5.44 -17.98
CA ALA A 58 13.26 -6.58 -18.38
C ALA A 58 13.00 -7.62 -17.26
N PRO A 59 14.00 -8.05 -16.45
CA PRO A 59 13.75 -9.00 -15.36
C PRO A 59 12.83 -8.43 -14.26
N VAL A 60 12.93 -7.13 -13.96
CA VAL A 60 12.08 -6.46 -12.95
C VAL A 60 10.67 -6.27 -13.50
N GLU A 61 10.53 -5.86 -14.76
CA GLU A 61 9.22 -5.75 -15.41
C GLU A 61 8.48 -7.09 -15.39
N HIS A 62 9.13 -8.17 -15.84
CA HIS A 62 8.53 -9.49 -15.86
C HIS A 62 8.11 -9.97 -14.46
N ALA A 63 8.91 -9.65 -13.43
CA ALA A 63 8.60 -10.01 -12.06
C ALA A 63 7.41 -9.21 -11.51
N LEU A 64 7.34 -7.90 -11.82
CA LEU A 64 6.22 -7.03 -11.48
C LEU A 64 4.91 -7.51 -12.12
N ARG A 65 4.92 -7.79 -13.43
CA ARG A 65 3.75 -8.33 -14.15
C ARG A 65 3.26 -9.66 -13.58
N ARG A 66 4.15 -10.48 -13.01
CA ARG A 66 3.82 -11.76 -12.36
C ARG A 66 3.38 -11.63 -10.90
N GLY A 67 3.40 -10.44 -10.30
CA GLY A 67 3.07 -10.32 -8.86
C GLY A 67 4.20 -10.81 -7.95
N THR A 68 5.43 -10.95 -8.44
CA THR A 68 6.54 -11.56 -7.70
C THR A 68 7.66 -10.57 -7.36
N VAL A 69 8.18 -10.63 -6.13
CA VAL A 69 9.34 -9.82 -5.72
C VAL A 69 10.63 -10.46 -6.27
N ALA A 70 11.48 -9.67 -6.91
CA ALA A 70 12.76 -10.13 -7.47
C ALA A 70 13.95 -9.30 -6.98
N VAL A 71 15.15 -9.87 -7.11
CA VAL A 71 16.43 -9.20 -6.84
C VAL A 71 16.59 -8.01 -7.78
N GLY A 72 17.15 -6.91 -7.26
CA GLY A 72 17.36 -5.65 -7.99
C GLY A 72 16.19 -4.67 -7.95
N MET A 73 15.01 -5.10 -7.48
CA MET A 73 13.87 -4.21 -7.28
C MET A 73 14.17 -3.13 -6.23
N THR A 74 13.61 -1.94 -6.42
CA THR A 74 13.69 -0.88 -5.40
C THR A 74 12.66 -1.10 -4.31
N ARG A 75 12.86 -0.47 -3.15
CA ARG A 75 11.87 -0.49 -2.05
C ARG A 75 10.49 -0.04 -2.51
N ARG A 76 10.41 0.99 -3.36
CA ARG A 76 9.15 1.51 -3.90
C ARG A 76 8.43 0.48 -4.77
N GLN A 77 9.15 -0.25 -5.61
CA GLN A 77 8.59 -1.32 -6.45
C GLN A 77 8.03 -2.46 -5.61
N VAL A 78 8.73 -2.87 -4.55
CA VAL A 78 8.25 -3.92 -3.64
C VAL A 78 6.99 -3.48 -2.91
N ILE A 79 6.94 -2.22 -2.42
CA ILE A 79 5.76 -1.67 -1.74
C ILE A 79 4.58 -1.49 -2.71
N LEU A 80 4.84 -1.07 -3.96
CA LEU A 80 3.79 -1.00 -4.98
C LEU A 80 3.16 -2.37 -5.24
N LEU A 81 3.97 -3.43 -5.23
CA LEU A 81 3.54 -4.79 -5.51
C LEU A 81 2.85 -5.47 -4.32
N ARG A 82 3.42 -5.34 -3.11
CA ARG A 82 3.00 -6.09 -1.91
C ARG A 82 2.24 -5.23 -0.90
N GLY A 83 2.15 -3.93 -1.13
CA GLY A 83 1.62 -2.98 -0.16
C GLY A 83 2.55 -2.77 1.03
N VAL A 84 1.94 -2.46 2.17
CA VAL A 84 2.65 -2.16 3.41
C VAL A 84 3.12 -3.48 4.05
N PRO A 85 4.41 -3.62 4.38
CA PRO A 85 4.92 -4.81 5.08
C PRO A 85 4.35 -4.89 6.49
N ARG A 86 4.25 -6.13 6.99
CA ARG A 86 3.87 -6.43 8.36
C ARG A 86 4.84 -5.83 9.37
N ALA A 87 6.14 -5.98 9.09
CA ALA A 87 7.18 -5.50 9.98
C ALA A 87 8.39 -4.97 9.19
N TYR A 88 9.06 -4.03 9.82
CA TYR A 88 10.32 -3.46 9.37
C TYR A 88 11.41 -3.86 10.36
N ALA A 89 12.51 -4.40 9.83
CA ALA A 89 13.71 -4.66 10.60
C ALA A 89 14.92 -4.06 9.87
N SER A 90 16.02 -3.89 10.59
CA SER A 90 17.29 -3.45 10.00
C SER A 90 18.44 -4.19 10.65
N GLU A 91 19.34 -4.72 9.83
CA GLU A 91 20.60 -5.29 10.28
C GLU A 91 21.73 -4.38 9.78
N GLY A 92 22.13 -3.42 10.63
CA GLY A 92 23.02 -2.33 10.23
C GLY A 92 22.39 -1.43 9.18
N LYS A 93 23.06 -1.27 8.02
CA LYS A 93 22.58 -0.47 6.88
C LYS A 93 21.70 -1.26 5.89
N ARG A 94 21.33 -2.50 6.23
CA ARG A 94 20.57 -3.39 5.34
C ARG A 94 19.13 -3.51 5.83
N PRO A 95 18.17 -2.77 5.22
CA PRO A 95 16.78 -2.86 5.59
C PRO A 95 16.22 -4.25 5.25
N LEU A 96 15.30 -4.72 6.09
CA LEU A 96 14.56 -5.97 5.93
C LEU A 96 13.06 -5.67 6.04
N LEU A 97 12.32 -6.04 4.99
CA LEU A 97 10.85 -5.97 4.99
C LEU A 97 10.29 -7.38 5.15
N ILE A 98 9.32 -7.53 6.04
CA ILE A 98 8.67 -8.80 6.35
C ILE A 98 7.21 -8.69 5.92
N TYR A 99 6.78 -9.60 5.04
CA TYR A 99 5.40 -9.72 4.58
C TYR A 99 4.83 -11.07 4.98
N ASP A 100 3.51 -11.15 5.15
CA ASP A 100 2.84 -12.45 5.20
C ASP A 100 2.94 -13.13 3.83
N ALA A 101 3.23 -14.42 3.80
CA ALA A 101 3.20 -15.18 2.55
C ALA A 101 1.74 -15.39 2.12
N GLU A 102 1.50 -15.32 0.81
CA GLU A 102 0.16 -15.52 0.22
C GLU A 102 -0.33 -16.98 0.32
N ASP A 103 0.55 -17.92 0.65
CA ASP A 103 0.20 -19.32 0.78
C ASP A 103 -0.40 -19.60 2.17
N THR A 104 -1.70 -19.91 2.19
CA THR A 104 -2.48 -20.18 3.41
C THR A 104 -2.30 -21.60 3.93
N ALA A 105 -1.73 -22.52 3.13
CA ALA A 105 -1.57 -23.92 3.53
C ALA A 105 -0.46 -24.09 4.58
N THR A 106 0.55 -23.23 4.55
CA THR A 106 1.62 -23.21 5.56
C THR A 106 1.96 -21.77 5.91
N PRO A 107 1.63 -21.28 7.12
CA PRO A 107 1.89 -19.90 7.48
C PRO A 107 3.40 -19.67 7.40
N SER A 108 3.78 -18.74 6.53
CA SER A 108 5.17 -18.37 6.28
C SER A 108 5.27 -16.88 6.07
N TRP A 109 6.46 -16.35 6.28
CA TRP A 109 6.79 -14.96 6.06
C TRP A 109 7.72 -14.82 4.87
N LEU A 110 7.54 -13.76 4.10
CA LEU A 110 8.44 -13.36 3.03
C LEU A 110 9.37 -12.26 3.55
N HIS A 111 10.64 -12.62 3.71
CA HIS A 111 11.72 -11.73 4.11
C HIS A 111 12.37 -11.15 2.86
N VAL A 112 12.31 -9.83 2.69
CA VAL A 112 12.90 -9.09 1.58
C VAL A 112 14.01 -8.19 2.12
N ARG A 113 15.26 -8.59 1.87
CA ARG A 113 16.45 -7.87 2.33
C ARG A 113 16.96 -6.92 1.25
N PHE A 114 17.34 -5.73 1.66
CA PHE A 114 17.86 -4.68 0.79
C PHE A 114 19.35 -4.42 1.04
N GLU A 115 20.06 -4.10 -0.03
CA GLU A 115 21.44 -3.62 -0.04
C GLU A 115 21.50 -2.50 -1.09
N ASP A 116 22.12 -1.37 -0.73
CA ASP A 116 22.21 -0.17 -1.58
C ASP A 116 20.86 0.28 -2.20
N GLY A 117 19.79 0.16 -1.41
CA GLY A 117 18.43 0.56 -1.80
C GLY A 117 17.71 -0.40 -2.75
N ARG A 118 18.33 -1.54 -3.09
CA ARG A 118 17.74 -2.57 -3.95
C ARG A 118 17.61 -3.91 -3.24
N VAL A 119 16.66 -4.74 -3.66
CA VAL A 119 16.47 -6.09 -3.13
C VAL A 119 17.72 -6.89 -3.44
N ALA A 120 18.40 -7.37 -2.40
CA ALA A 120 19.56 -8.24 -2.50
C ALA A 120 19.16 -9.71 -2.37
N SER A 121 18.19 -10.01 -1.50
CA SER A 121 17.68 -11.37 -1.34
C SER A 121 16.23 -11.42 -0.90
N VAL A 122 15.56 -12.50 -1.29
CA VAL A 122 14.19 -12.82 -0.92
C VAL A 122 14.21 -14.23 -0.33
N ARG A 123 13.67 -14.40 0.88
CA ARG A 123 13.59 -15.71 1.55
C ARG A 123 12.19 -15.93 2.09
N ARG A 124 11.68 -17.15 1.96
CA ARG A 124 10.51 -17.60 2.71
C ARG A 124 10.98 -18.24 4.00
N VAL A 125 10.40 -17.81 5.11
CA VAL A 125 10.70 -18.33 6.45
C VAL A 125 9.40 -18.91 7.00
N PRO A 126 9.36 -20.17 7.46
CA PRO A 126 8.20 -20.68 8.16
C PRO A 126 7.85 -19.77 9.33
N ALA A 127 6.56 -19.48 9.54
CA ALA A 127 6.12 -18.76 10.73
C ALA A 127 6.17 -19.72 11.93
N ALA A 128 7.37 -20.15 12.32
CA ALA A 128 7.56 -21.05 13.45
C ALA A 128 7.37 -20.24 14.74
N GLY A 129 6.25 -20.52 15.42
CA GLY A 129 5.84 -19.83 16.65
C GLY A 129 4.44 -20.18 17.17
N VAL A 130 3.70 -21.10 16.53
CA VAL A 130 2.49 -21.70 17.11
C VAL A 130 2.63 -23.22 16.96
N PRO A 131 2.80 -23.98 18.06
CA PRO A 131 2.68 -25.43 17.98
C PRO A 131 1.26 -25.80 17.55
N ALA A 132 1.16 -26.87 16.75
CA ALA A 132 -0.11 -27.52 16.39
C ALA A 132 -0.87 -28.01 17.62
#